data_AF-A0A8H6XNF2-F1
#
_entry.id   AF-A0A8H6XNF2-F1
#
_cell.length_a   1.000
_cell.length_b   1.000
_cell.length_c   1.000
_cell.angle_alpha   90.00
_cell.angle_beta   90.00
_cell.angle_gamma   90.00
#
_symmetry.space_group_name_H-M   'P 1'
#
loop_
_entity.id
_entity.type
_entity.pdbx_description
1 polymer ?
#
loop_
_entity_poly.entity_id
_entity_poly.type
_entity_poly.pdbx_seq_one_letter_code
_entity_poly.pdbx_strand_id
1 'polypeptide(L)'
;MASSKVWLITGTSSGFGRSLVSSVLARGDRVIATSRSLEPIQHLKGTNDNLRLLQLDVTAGEELLQCKMKEAVSSWGRIDVLVNNAGSCHLGILEEGGSALLRRQYEVNVFGLLDVTNACLPHLRAQTEATIVVMGSRSAWTCENMGIGPYGSSKAAVHAVAETLSVEVAPFNIRVLIVEPSAFRTRMVRTADNYNLSNPIQAYNGAREKNLQVYEARDGSQIGDPDKAMDAVVDVVRGEGAARGKPWPLYLLLGKEADRDIRAKCKEQLDWADLPTVDLSQLETPEGKRQQADILISAVREKGFFYVKNFGISQERVNRQFAMGKNFYELPLEEKLKYVPQGLDEGQFNGYVPAGRRIIDEENKIKDQIEIYNIPKFNGYFAHNHPAVIEERLAEVEEFARSLHTEVLDPLFILLAIALELPEDYFTKIHQYQVKSEDHLRYMRYSKYPPEINAKLKNWSYGHTDLGSFTLLFRQPVAALQIRYPSTNEWKWVKPQDATLTVNACDALQFLTAGYVKSTIHRVTVPPKDQQHVDRLGLLYFSRPHNDVKLTTIRDSPVLQRDGYTENEFEKSGNPVPTMEEWTFAKQKWQRTKAGSLKKDYATATILPGFNEKIYA
;
A
#
# COMPACT_ATOMS: atom_id res chain seq x y z
N MET A 1 -16.29 -10.85 -25.88
CA MET A 1 -17.00 -11.31 -24.66
C MET A 1 -16.08 -12.28 -23.96
N ALA A 2 -15.87 -12.14 -22.64
CA ALA A 2 -15.08 -13.12 -21.88
C ALA A 2 -15.73 -14.51 -22.02
N SER A 3 -14.91 -15.56 -22.20
CA SER A 3 -15.42 -16.93 -22.30
C SER A 3 -16.10 -17.35 -21.00
N SER A 4 -17.20 -18.10 -21.09
CA SER A 4 -17.86 -18.73 -19.94
C SER A 4 -16.86 -19.55 -19.11
N LYS A 5 -16.86 -19.35 -17.79
CA LYS A 5 -16.01 -20.06 -16.82
C LYS A 5 -16.77 -21.21 -16.16
N VAL A 6 -16.06 -22.26 -15.75
CA VAL A 6 -16.58 -23.43 -15.02
C VAL A 6 -16.17 -23.33 -13.55
N TRP A 7 -17.16 -23.21 -12.67
CA TRP A 7 -17.00 -23.02 -11.24
C TRP A 7 -17.35 -24.31 -10.49
N LEU A 8 -16.44 -24.82 -9.67
CA LEU A 8 -16.70 -25.85 -8.67
C LEU A 8 -16.87 -25.19 -7.30
N ILE A 9 -18.07 -25.24 -6.74
CA ILE A 9 -18.40 -24.56 -5.48
C ILE A 9 -18.72 -25.60 -4.42
N THR A 10 -17.93 -25.61 -3.34
CA THR A 10 -18.16 -26.51 -2.21
C THR A 10 -19.24 -25.95 -1.26
N GLY A 11 -20.16 -26.81 -0.80
CA GLY A 11 -21.14 -26.45 0.24
C GLY A 11 -22.22 -25.45 -0.19
N THR A 12 -23.02 -25.81 -1.21
CA THR A 12 -24.01 -24.92 -1.85
C THR A 12 -25.44 -25.04 -1.31
N SER A 13 -25.67 -25.83 -0.26
CA SER A 13 -27.01 -26.06 0.29
C SER A 13 -27.66 -24.82 0.91
N SER A 14 -26.88 -23.82 1.32
CA SER A 14 -27.38 -22.60 1.96
C SER A 14 -26.35 -21.46 1.92
N GLY A 15 -26.72 -20.29 2.44
CA GLY A 15 -25.81 -19.16 2.69
C GLY A 15 -25.06 -18.69 1.43
N PHE A 16 -23.78 -18.34 1.60
CA PHE A 16 -22.93 -17.84 0.51
C PHE A 16 -22.84 -18.81 -0.67
N GLY A 17 -22.71 -20.11 -0.43
CA GLY A 17 -22.65 -21.10 -1.51
C GLY A 17 -23.89 -21.06 -2.41
N ARG A 18 -25.09 -20.95 -1.83
CA ARG A 18 -26.34 -20.81 -2.60
C ARG A 18 -26.39 -19.49 -3.36
N SER A 19 -26.06 -18.37 -2.71
CA SER A 19 -26.04 -17.04 -3.34
C SER A 19 -25.05 -16.98 -4.50
N LEU A 20 -23.87 -17.62 -4.34
CA LEU A 20 -22.85 -17.67 -5.37
C LEU A 20 -23.28 -18.50 -6.58
N VAL A 21 -23.95 -19.64 -6.38
CA VAL A 21 -24.53 -20.42 -7.49
C VAL A 21 -25.45 -19.54 -8.33
N SER A 22 -26.37 -18.80 -7.70
CA SER A 22 -27.28 -17.89 -8.40
C SER A 22 -26.53 -16.78 -9.15
N SER A 23 -25.56 -16.15 -8.49
CA SER A 23 -24.76 -15.03 -9.01
C SER A 23 -23.90 -15.44 -10.22
N VAL A 24 -23.31 -16.63 -10.18
CA VAL A 24 -22.50 -17.20 -11.28
C VAL A 24 -23.38 -17.58 -12.48
N LEU A 25 -24.50 -18.28 -12.24
CA LEU A 25 -25.44 -18.66 -13.31
C LEU A 25 -26.03 -17.43 -14.01
N ALA A 26 -26.31 -16.35 -13.28
CA ALA A 26 -26.83 -15.10 -13.84
C ALA A 26 -25.86 -14.42 -14.83
N ARG A 27 -24.55 -14.72 -14.73
CA ARG A 27 -23.50 -14.22 -15.63
C ARG A 27 -23.21 -15.16 -16.80
N GLY A 28 -23.97 -16.25 -16.95
CA GLY A 28 -23.82 -17.23 -18.02
C GLY A 28 -22.63 -18.18 -17.84
N ASP A 29 -22.06 -18.23 -16.63
CA ASP A 29 -21.02 -19.19 -16.27
C ASP A 29 -21.64 -20.54 -15.86
N ARG A 30 -20.81 -21.58 -15.85
CA ARG A 30 -21.20 -22.96 -15.52
C ARG A 30 -20.85 -23.27 -14.08
N VAL A 31 -21.71 -24.01 -13.40
CA VAL A 31 -21.59 -24.31 -11.97
C VAL A 31 -21.72 -25.79 -11.69
N ILE A 32 -20.71 -26.36 -11.02
CA ILE A 32 -20.77 -27.63 -10.32
C ILE A 32 -21.06 -27.30 -8.86
N ALA A 33 -22.33 -27.39 -8.46
CA ALA A 33 -22.79 -27.12 -7.11
C ALA A 33 -22.68 -28.38 -6.26
N THR A 34 -21.94 -28.31 -5.15
CA THR A 34 -21.72 -29.50 -4.31
C THR A 34 -22.27 -29.39 -2.90
N SER A 35 -22.71 -30.54 -2.37
CA SER A 35 -23.11 -30.68 -0.97
C SER A 35 -22.80 -32.09 -0.47
N ARG A 36 -22.70 -32.23 0.86
CA ARG A 36 -22.44 -33.53 1.52
C ARG A 36 -23.52 -34.57 1.20
N SER A 37 -24.78 -34.14 1.15
CA SER A 37 -25.93 -34.90 0.65
C SER A 37 -26.67 -34.07 -0.40
N LEU A 38 -27.17 -34.70 -1.46
CA LEU A 38 -27.83 -33.97 -2.56
C LEU A 38 -29.25 -33.49 -2.22
N GLU A 39 -29.91 -34.10 -1.23
CA GLU A 39 -31.29 -33.80 -0.85
C GLU A 39 -31.60 -32.28 -0.76
N PRO A 40 -30.79 -31.43 -0.09
CA PRO A 40 -31.10 -30.00 0.05
C PRO A 40 -31.02 -29.21 -1.28
N ILE A 41 -30.27 -29.69 -2.26
CA ILE A 41 -30.05 -29.03 -3.56
C ILE A 41 -30.71 -29.78 -4.72
N GLN A 42 -31.36 -30.91 -4.45
CA GLN A 42 -31.94 -31.78 -5.48
C GLN A 42 -33.00 -31.05 -6.32
N HIS A 43 -33.75 -30.13 -5.71
CA HIS A 43 -34.75 -29.29 -6.38
C HIS A 43 -34.16 -28.38 -7.48
N LEU A 44 -32.83 -28.18 -7.51
CA LEU A 44 -32.13 -27.42 -8.55
C LEU A 44 -31.75 -28.29 -9.75
N LYS A 45 -31.92 -29.61 -9.68
CA LYS A 45 -31.52 -30.50 -10.77
C LYS A 45 -32.38 -30.23 -12.01
N GLY A 46 -31.73 -29.92 -13.13
CA GLY A 46 -32.41 -29.67 -14.41
C GLY A 46 -33.11 -28.32 -14.53
N THR A 47 -32.93 -27.40 -13.57
CA THR A 47 -33.52 -26.04 -13.66
C THR A 47 -32.71 -25.10 -14.56
N ASN A 48 -31.45 -25.44 -14.85
CA ASN A 48 -30.56 -24.66 -15.70
C ASN A 48 -29.52 -25.57 -16.38
N ASP A 49 -29.31 -25.42 -17.69
CA ASP A 49 -28.37 -26.23 -18.47
C ASP A 49 -26.91 -26.07 -18.05
N ASN A 50 -26.56 -24.91 -17.46
CA ASN A 50 -25.24 -24.59 -16.94
C ASN A 50 -25.03 -25.05 -15.49
N LEU A 51 -25.97 -25.78 -14.88
CA LEU A 51 -25.86 -26.29 -13.51
C LEU A 51 -25.70 -27.82 -13.48
N ARG A 52 -24.72 -28.31 -12.72
CA ARG A 52 -24.57 -29.72 -12.37
C ARG A 52 -24.47 -29.85 -10.85
N LEU A 53 -25.07 -30.91 -10.32
CA LEU A 53 -25.03 -31.22 -8.90
C LEU A 53 -24.03 -32.35 -8.69
N LEU A 54 -23.18 -32.24 -7.67
CA LEU A 54 -22.20 -33.26 -7.31
C LEU A 54 -22.23 -33.50 -5.80
N GLN A 55 -22.41 -34.74 -5.37
CA GLN A 55 -22.27 -35.07 -3.96
C GLN A 55 -20.79 -35.08 -3.59
N LEU A 56 -20.42 -34.23 -2.65
CA LEU A 56 -19.03 -34.07 -2.18
C LEU A 56 -19.03 -33.81 -0.68
N ASP A 57 -18.46 -34.75 0.07
CA ASP A 57 -18.04 -34.50 1.44
C ASP A 57 -16.56 -34.08 1.42
N VAL A 58 -16.27 -32.90 1.95
CA VAL A 58 -14.90 -32.35 1.92
C VAL A 58 -13.98 -33.08 2.89
N THR A 59 -14.52 -33.82 3.86
CA THR A 59 -13.75 -34.66 4.78
C THR A 59 -13.65 -36.11 4.30
N ALA A 60 -14.02 -36.38 3.04
CA ALA A 60 -13.80 -37.68 2.45
C ALA A 60 -12.30 -37.95 2.28
N GLY A 61 -11.90 -39.22 2.37
CA GLY A 61 -10.51 -39.60 2.11
C GLY A 61 -10.03 -39.21 0.70
N GLU A 62 -8.72 -39.01 0.57
CA GLU A 62 -8.07 -38.48 -0.63
C GLU A 62 -8.50 -39.18 -1.93
N GLU A 63 -8.55 -40.52 -1.94
CA GLU A 63 -8.95 -41.31 -3.12
C GLU A 63 -10.36 -40.97 -3.61
N LEU A 64 -11.31 -40.78 -2.68
CA LEU A 64 -12.68 -40.43 -3.04
C LEU A 64 -12.74 -39.00 -3.56
N LEU A 65 -11.99 -38.07 -2.96
CA LEU A 65 -11.91 -36.69 -3.43
C LEU A 65 -11.32 -36.62 -4.85
N GLN A 66 -10.25 -37.37 -5.14
CA GLN A 66 -9.69 -37.47 -6.49
C GLN A 66 -10.70 -38.03 -7.50
N CYS A 67 -11.46 -39.06 -7.11
CA CYS A 67 -12.55 -39.59 -7.94
C CYS A 67 -13.61 -38.53 -8.23
N LYS A 68 -14.01 -37.77 -7.20
CA LYS A 68 -15.00 -36.69 -7.33
C LYS A 68 -14.49 -35.52 -8.17
N MET A 69 -13.20 -35.18 -8.13
CA MET A 69 -12.64 -34.16 -9.02
C MET A 69 -12.64 -34.62 -10.49
N LYS A 70 -12.36 -35.90 -10.76
CA LYS A 70 -12.51 -36.46 -12.12
C LYS A 70 -13.97 -36.40 -12.60
N GLU A 71 -14.93 -36.75 -11.74
CA GLU A 71 -16.37 -36.64 -12.03
C GLU A 71 -16.76 -35.18 -12.32
N ALA A 72 -16.30 -34.23 -11.50
CA ALA A 72 -16.52 -32.81 -11.70
C ALA A 72 -15.99 -32.33 -13.07
N VAL A 73 -14.72 -32.64 -13.37
CA VAL A 73 -14.08 -32.28 -14.65
C VAL A 73 -14.81 -32.89 -15.84
N SER A 74 -15.31 -34.13 -15.73
CA SER A 74 -16.05 -34.79 -16.82
C SER A 74 -17.33 -34.06 -17.25
N SER A 75 -17.88 -33.18 -16.39
CA SER A 75 -19.09 -32.41 -16.70
C SER A 75 -18.89 -31.43 -17.86
N TRP A 76 -17.72 -30.80 -17.96
CA TRP A 76 -17.42 -29.77 -18.98
C TRP A 76 -15.98 -29.79 -19.51
N GLY A 77 -15.21 -30.82 -19.18
CA GLY A 77 -13.82 -31.03 -19.59
C GLY A 77 -12.79 -30.19 -18.82
N ARG A 78 -13.22 -29.29 -17.93
CA ARG A 78 -12.33 -28.39 -17.18
C ARG A 78 -12.98 -27.82 -15.91
N ILE A 79 -12.16 -27.24 -15.06
CA ILE A 79 -12.55 -26.38 -13.93
C ILE A 79 -11.66 -25.13 -14.02
N ASP A 80 -12.27 -23.95 -14.02
CA ASP A 80 -11.55 -22.67 -14.06
C ASP A 80 -11.48 -22.02 -12.68
N VAL A 81 -12.50 -22.24 -11.86
CA VAL A 81 -12.63 -21.63 -10.53
C VAL A 81 -13.01 -22.68 -9.50
N LEU A 82 -12.14 -22.92 -8.52
CA LEU A 82 -12.48 -23.67 -7.31
C LEU A 82 -12.89 -22.70 -6.21
N VAL A 83 -14.04 -22.91 -5.58
CA VAL A 83 -14.49 -22.15 -4.41
C VAL A 83 -14.56 -23.05 -3.19
N ASN A 84 -13.60 -22.88 -2.29
CA ASN A 84 -13.57 -23.48 -0.96
C ASN A 84 -14.49 -22.69 -0.01
N ASN A 85 -15.78 -22.95 -0.13
CA ASN A 85 -16.85 -22.34 0.67
C ASN A 85 -17.42 -23.29 1.74
N ALA A 86 -17.30 -24.61 1.57
CA ALA A 86 -17.71 -25.55 2.60
C ALA A 86 -17.00 -25.24 3.94
N GLY A 87 -17.79 -25.20 5.01
CA GLY A 87 -17.29 -24.91 6.34
C GLY A 87 -18.32 -25.23 7.40
N SER A 88 -17.85 -25.47 8.62
CA SER A 88 -18.65 -25.58 9.82
C SER A 88 -18.34 -24.43 10.77
N CYS A 89 -19.28 -24.11 11.66
CA CYS A 89 -19.04 -23.20 12.76
C CYS A 89 -19.48 -23.86 14.06
N HIS A 90 -18.53 -24.49 14.74
CA HIS A 90 -18.71 -25.03 16.07
C HIS A 90 -18.28 -23.98 17.09
N LEU A 91 -19.25 -23.56 17.89
CA LEU A 91 -19.06 -22.59 18.96
C LEU A 91 -18.84 -23.31 20.28
N GLY A 92 -18.11 -22.70 21.20
CA GLY A 92 -17.89 -23.25 22.53
C GLY A 92 -16.66 -22.66 23.20
N ILE A 93 -16.69 -22.58 24.52
CA ILE A 93 -15.55 -22.14 25.32
C ILE A 93 -14.43 -23.17 25.14
N LEU A 94 -13.21 -22.69 24.88
CA LEU A 94 -12.07 -23.57 24.56
C LEU A 94 -11.77 -24.56 25.70
N GLU A 95 -11.88 -24.13 26.96
CA GLU A 95 -11.67 -24.99 28.13
C GLU A 95 -12.74 -26.10 28.24
N GLU A 96 -13.97 -25.84 27.79
CA GLU A 96 -15.09 -26.77 27.88
C GLU A 96 -15.15 -27.74 26.71
N GLY A 97 -14.91 -27.25 25.50
CA GLY A 97 -14.90 -28.05 24.28
C GLY A 97 -13.58 -28.81 24.06
N GLY A 98 -12.49 -28.33 24.65
CA GLY A 98 -11.15 -28.89 24.54
C GLY A 98 -10.67 -29.08 23.09
N SER A 99 -9.65 -29.91 22.93
CA SER A 99 -9.08 -30.21 21.60
C SER A 99 -10.02 -31.01 20.71
N ALA A 100 -11.02 -31.71 21.26
CA ALA A 100 -12.00 -32.46 20.48
C ALA A 100 -12.90 -31.54 19.63
N LEU A 101 -13.37 -30.43 20.22
CA LEU A 101 -14.14 -29.42 19.49
C LEU A 101 -13.32 -28.76 18.39
N LEU A 102 -12.05 -28.44 18.70
CA LEU A 102 -11.10 -27.89 17.72
C LEU A 102 -10.85 -28.85 16.55
N ARG A 103 -10.61 -30.15 16.81
CA ARG A 103 -10.40 -31.14 15.74
C ARG A 103 -11.60 -31.19 14.79
N ARG A 104 -12.83 -31.26 15.31
CA ARG A 104 -14.05 -31.26 14.47
C ARG A 104 -14.17 -30.00 13.61
N GLN A 105 -13.81 -28.86 14.18
CA GLN A 105 -13.82 -27.58 13.49
C GLN A 105 -12.76 -27.49 12.39
N TYR A 106 -11.55 -27.98 12.66
CA TYR A 106 -10.43 -28.00 11.72
C TYR A 106 -10.62 -29.03 10.61
N GLU A 107 -11.25 -30.17 10.90
CA GLU A 107 -11.53 -31.25 9.95
C GLU A 107 -12.21 -30.71 8.69
N VAL A 108 -13.27 -29.93 8.87
CA VAL A 108 -14.01 -29.36 7.73
C VAL A 108 -13.31 -28.10 7.19
N ASN A 109 -12.98 -27.14 8.07
CA ASN A 109 -12.57 -25.81 7.60
C ASN A 109 -11.14 -25.77 7.05
N VAL A 110 -10.24 -26.61 7.56
CA VAL A 110 -8.81 -26.57 7.23
C VAL A 110 -8.41 -27.78 6.42
N PHE A 111 -8.59 -29.00 6.96
CA PHE A 111 -8.15 -30.22 6.29
C PHE A 111 -8.98 -30.51 5.05
N GLY A 112 -10.32 -30.49 5.16
CA GLY A 112 -11.18 -30.69 3.99
C GLY A 112 -11.00 -29.63 2.90
N LEU A 113 -10.70 -28.38 3.26
CA LEU A 113 -10.31 -27.35 2.29
C LEU A 113 -9.03 -27.73 1.56
N LEU A 114 -7.99 -28.13 2.31
CA LEU A 114 -6.70 -28.50 1.75
C LEU A 114 -6.82 -29.73 0.84
N ASP A 115 -7.54 -30.75 1.28
CA ASP A 115 -7.68 -32.02 0.57
C ASP A 115 -8.45 -31.85 -0.75
N VAL A 116 -9.55 -31.09 -0.73
CA VAL A 116 -10.29 -30.73 -1.96
C VAL A 116 -9.41 -29.90 -2.90
N THR A 117 -8.66 -28.95 -2.35
CA THR A 117 -7.74 -28.11 -3.14
C THR A 117 -6.68 -28.98 -3.81
N ASN A 118 -6.04 -29.87 -3.07
CA ASN A 118 -5.02 -30.79 -3.58
C ASN A 118 -5.55 -31.71 -4.66
N ALA A 119 -6.76 -32.27 -4.47
CA ALA A 119 -7.41 -33.10 -5.47
C ALA A 119 -7.75 -32.32 -6.76
N CYS A 120 -8.05 -31.01 -6.65
CA CYS A 120 -8.43 -30.17 -7.78
C CYS A 120 -7.22 -29.57 -8.52
N LEU A 121 -6.12 -29.30 -7.81
CA LEU A 121 -4.92 -28.62 -8.34
C LEU A 121 -4.36 -29.22 -9.65
N PRO A 122 -4.26 -30.55 -9.83
CA PRO A 122 -3.83 -31.13 -11.11
C PRO A 122 -4.68 -30.68 -12.30
N HIS A 123 -5.98 -30.47 -12.10
CA HIS A 123 -6.91 -30.05 -13.15
C HIS A 123 -6.86 -28.54 -13.41
N LEU A 124 -6.60 -27.74 -12.36
CA LEU A 124 -6.39 -26.29 -12.48
C LEU A 124 -5.08 -25.97 -13.21
N ARG A 125 -4.00 -26.70 -12.91
CA ARG A 125 -2.69 -26.54 -13.59
C ARG A 125 -2.72 -26.87 -15.08
N ALA A 126 -3.70 -27.64 -15.52
CA ALA A 126 -3.89 -27.96 -16.94
C ALA A 126 -4.56 -26.82 -17.72
N GLN A 127 -5.10 -25.79 -17.04
CA GLN A 127 -5.70 -24.62 -17.69
C GLN A 127 -4.64 -23.55 -17.97
N THR A 128 -4.92 -22.66 -18.91
CA THR A 128 -4.08 -21.48 -19.17
C THR A 128 -4.12 -20.46 -18.04
N GLU A 129 -5.25 -20.37 -17.35
CA GLU A 129 -5.47 -19.57 -16.15
C GLU A 129 -6.51 -20.26 -15.26
N ALA A 130 -6.36 -20.13 -13.94
CA ALA A 130 -7.36 -20.62 -13.01
C ALA A 130 -7.43 -19.75 -11.74
N THR A 131 -8.48 -19.94 -10.94
CA THR A 131 -8.67 -19.20 -9.70
C THR A 131 -9.12 -20.13 -8.57
N ILE A 132 -8.52 -19.96 -7.39
CA ILE A 132 -8.96 -20.60 -6.16
C ILE A 132 -9.49 -19.50 -5.23
N VAL A 133 -10.77 -19.58 -4.89
CA VAL A 133 -11.42 -18.69 -3.94
C VAL A 133 -11.53 -19.42 -2.61
N VAL A 134 -11.04 -18.79 -1.54
CA VAL A 134 -11.07 -19.31 -0.18
C VAL A 134 -11.95 -18.41 0.68
N MET A 135 -12.99 -19.00 1.29
CA MET A 135 -13.86 -18.27 2.20
C MET A 135 -13.22 -18.18 3.60
N GLY A 136 -12.58 -17.04 3.87
CA GLY A 136 -12.05 -16.64 5.17
C GLY A 136 -13.13 -16.13 6.12
N SER A 137 -12.74 -15.28 7.07
CA SER A 137 -13.66 -14.62 8.00
C SER A 137 -12.97 -13.52 8.80
N ARG A 138 -13.67 -12.42 9.05
CA ARG A 138 -13.19 -11.39 10.00
C ARG A 138 -12.79 -11.95 11.37
N SER A 139 -13.36 -13.07 11.80
CA SER A 139 -13.04 -13.68 13.11
C SER A 139 -11.68 -14.38 13.17
N ALA A 140 -10.98 -14.54 12.04
CA ALA A 140 -9.56 -14.85 12.05
C ALA A 140 -8.72 -13.69 12.60
N TRP A 141 -9.21 -12.46 12.40
CA TRP A 141 -8.53 -11.24 12.75
C TRP A 141 -8.89 -10.74 14.14
N THR A 142 -10.06 -11.08 14.70
CA THR A 142 -10.39 -10.67 16.06
C THR A 142 -11.27 -11.67 16.78
N CYS A 143 -11.04 -11.82 18.09
CA CYS A 143 -11.89 -12.62 18.96
C CYS A 143 -13.03 -11.73 19.49
N GLU A 144 -14.15 -11.77 18.77
CA GLU A 144 -15.25 -10.83 19.00
C GLU A 144 -16.05 -11.13 20.28
N ASN A 145 -16.25 -12.42 20.57
CA ASN A 145 -17.13 -12.91 21.61
C ASN A 145 -16.55 -14.20 22.22
N MET A 146 -16.87 -14.48 23.48
CA MET A 146 -16.48 -15.74 24.11
C MET A 146 -17.21 -16.93 23.44
N GLY A 147 -16.45 -17.98 23.17
CA GLY A 147 -16.93 -19.19 22.48
C GLY A 147 -16.71 -19.23 20.96
N ILE A 148 -16.21 -18.15 20.34
CA ILE A 148 -15.87 -18.15 18.90
C ILE A 148 -14.50 -18.79 18.61
N GLY A 149 -13.71 -19.09 19.66
CA GLY A 149 -12.32 -19.52 19.58
C GLY A 149 -12.06 -20.67 18.60
N PRO A 150 -12.83 -21.79 18.63
CA PRO A 150 -12.64 -22.88 17.69
C PRO A 150 -12.77 -22.42 16.23
N TYR A 151 -13.86 -21.71 15.91
CA TYR A 151 -14.10 -21.21 14.57
C TYR A 151 -13.04 -20.18 14.13
N GLY A 152 -12.78 -19.17 14.97
CA GLY A 152 -11.82 -18.10 14.68
C GLY A 152 -10.41 -18.62 14.43
N SER A 153 -9.94 -19.57 15.26
CA SER A 153 -8.63 -20.21 15.06
C SER A 153 -8.56 -21.00 13.76
N SER A 154 -9.61 -21.75 13.39
CA SER A 154 -9.66 -22.47 12.11
C SER A 154 -9.59 -21.52 10.92
N LYS A 155 -10.26 -20.36 10.98
CA LYS A 155 -10.22 -19.35 9.92
C LYS A 155 -8.85 -18.66 9.83
N ALA A 156 -8.20 -18.40 10.96
CA ALA A 156 -6.80 -17.93 10.95
C ALA A 156 -5.85 -18.95 10.31
N ALA A 157 -6.03 -20.25 10.56
CA ALA A 157 -5.26 -21.29 9.90
C ALA A 157 -5.51 -21.33 8.38
N VAL A 158 -6.77 -21.19 7.96
CA VAL A 158 -7.15 -21.09 6.54
C VAL A 158 -6.43 -19.92 5.85
N HIS A 159 -6.26 -18.77 6.51
CA HIS A 159 -5.57 -17.62 5.92
C HIS A 159 -4.10 -17.95 5.64
N ALA A 160 -3.40 -18.49 6.64
CA ALA A 160 -1.99 -18.87 6.48
C ALA A 160 -1.80 -19.91 5.36
N VAL A 161 -2.72 -20.89 5.27
CA VAL A 161 -2.72 -21.89 4.19
C VAL A 161 -2.96 -21.24 2.83
N ALA A 162 -3.96 -20.36 2.71
CA ALA A 162 -4.31 -19.74 1.44
C ALA A 162 -3.26 -18.71 0.94
N GLU A 163 -2.64 -17.95 1.86
CA GLU A 163 -1.52 -17.07 1.54
C GLU A 163 -0.33 -17.86 1.02
N THR A 164 0.04 -18.94 1.72
CA THR A 164 1.13 -19.84 1.29
C THR A 164 0.83 -20.42 -0.08
N LEU A 165 -0.37 -20.98 -0.25
CA LEU A 165 -0.83 -21.55 -1.51
C LEU A 165 -0.74 -20.53 -2.65
N SER A 166 -1.08 -19.26 -2.41
CA SER A 166 -1.04 -18.21 -3.44
C SER A 166 0.35 -18.01 -4.05
N VAL A 167 1.40 -18.17 -3.23
CA VAL A 167 2.79 -18.08 -3.67
C VAL A 167 3.18 -19.36 -4.42
N GLU A 168 2.80 -20.52 -3.90
CA GLU A 168 3.16 -21.83 -4.47
C GLU A 168 2.54 -22.07 -5.84
N VAL A 169 1.32 -21.58 -6.09
CA VAL A 169 0.59 -21.83 -7.33
C VAL A 169 0.74 -20.73 -8.39
N ALA A 170 1.31 -19.58 -8.03
CA ALA A 170 1.52 -18.45 -8.94
C ALA A 170 2.30 -18.82 -10.22
N PRO A 171 3.36 -19.65 -10.19
CA PRO A 171 4.08 -20.05 -11.41
C PRO A 171 3.22 -20.79 -12.45
N PHE A 172 2.07 -21.33 -12.05
CA PHE A 172 1.13 -22.03 -12.93
C PHE A 172 -0.03 -21.14 -13.42
N ASN A 173 0.09 -19.82 -13.26
CA ASN A 173 -0.97 -18.84 -13.57
C ASN A 173 -2.32 -19.14 -12.86
N ILE A 174 -2.23 -19.66 -11.63
CA ILE A 174 -3.37 -19.87 -10.75
C ILE A 174 -3.39 -18.71 -9.75
N ARG A 175 -4.49 -17.97 -9.70
CA ARG A 175 -4.69 -16.87 -8.75
C ARG A 175 -5.43 -17.38 -7.51
N VAL A 176 -5.08 -16.86 -6.34
CA VAL A 176 -5.83 -17.12 -5.10
C VAL A 176 -6.54 -15.84 -4.65
N LEU A 177 -7.78 -15.97 -4.21
CA LEU A 177 -8.58 -14.90 -3.61
C LEU A 177 -9.05 -15.35 -2.22
N ILE A 178 -8.64 -14.61 -1.19
CA ILE A 178 -9.10 -14.81 0.19
C ILE A 178 -10.24 -13.82 0.44
N VAL A 179 -11.45 -14.35 0.61
CA VAL A 179 -12.64 -13.54 0.87
C VAL A 179 -12.81 -13.40 2.38
N GLU A 180 -13.02 -12.18 2.86
CA GLU A 180 -13.13 -11.86 4.29
C GLU A 180 -14.50 -11.26 4.62
N PRO A 181 -15.53 -12.10 4.80
CA PRO A 181 -16.85 -11.61 5.16
C PRO A 181 -16.91 -11.13 6.61
N SER A 182 -17.63 -10.02 6.79
CA SER A 182 -18.19 -9.56 8.07
C SER A 182 -19.40 -10.41 8.51
N ALA A 183 -20.26 -9.87 9.38
CA ALA A 183 -21.57 -10.45 9.68
C ALA A 183 -22.54 -10.31 8.48
N PHE A 184 -22.93 -11.45 7.89
CA PHE A 184 -23.92 -11.56 6.81
C PHE A 184 -25.09 -12.43 7.23
N ARG A 185 -26.26 -12.23 6.60
CA ARG A 185 -27.50 -13.01 6.84
C ARG A 185 -27.42 -14.39 6.19
N THR A 186 -26.53 -15.24 6.67
CA THR A 186 -26.42 -16.63 6.22
C THR A 186 -27.02 -17.57 7.26
N ARG A 187 -27.84 -18.55 6.84
CA ARG A 187 -28.43 -19.58 7.72
C ARG A 187 -27.40 -20.44 8.46
N MET A 188 -26.14 -20.41 8.00
CA MET A 188 -25.00 -20.88 8.75
C MET A 188 -24.29 -19.68 9.36
N VAL A 189 -23.94 -19.78 10.65
CA VAL A 189 -22.60 -19.49 11.21
C VAL A 189 -22.70 -19.07 12.69
N ARG A 190 -23.83 -18.60 13.25
CA ARG A 190 -23.86 -18.20 14.68
C ARG A 190 -25.18 -18.40 15.40
N THR A 191 -25.72 -19.60 15.38
CA THR A 191 -26.92 -19.96 16.16
C THR A 191 -26.54 -20.63 17.48
N ALA A 192 -27.41 -20.49 18.48
CA ALA A 192 -27.23 -21.14 19.79
C ALA A 192 -27.07 -22.67 19.67
N ASP A 193 -27.74 -23.30 18.70
CA ASP A 193 -27.67 -24.74 18.44
C ASP A 193 -26.27 -25.26 18.11
N ASN A 194 -25.39 -24.38 17.60
CA ASN A 194 -24.02 -24.73 17.27
C ASN A 194 -23.05 -24.59 18.45
N TYR A 195 -23.55 -24.19 19.62
CA TYR A 195 -22.75 -24.01 20.84
C TYR A 195 -22.58 -25.32 21.59
N ASN A 196 -21.34 -25.71 21.85
CA ASN A 196 -21.03 -26.90 22.60
C ASN A 196 -21.35 -26.69 24.09
N LEU A 197 -22.27 -27.51 24.60
CA LEU A 197 -22.70 -27.55 26.00
C LEU A 197 -22.40 -28.91 26.67
N SER A 198 -21.52 -29.74 26.09
CA SER A 198 -21.31 -31.11 26.57
C SER A 198 -20.57 -31.19 27.92
N ASN A 199 -19.87 -30.14 28.32
CA ASN A 199 -19.10 -30.09 29.56
C ASN A 199 -19.11 -28.66 30.17
N PRO A 200 -20.26 -28.20 30.69
CA PRO A 200 -20.38 -26.84 31.19
C PRO A 200 -19.65 -26.68 32.53
N ILE A 201 -18.74 -25.71 32.60
CA ILE A 201 -18.05 -25.31 33.83
C ILE A 201 -18.81 -24.15 34.48
N GLN A 202 -19.13 -24.30 35.78
CA GLN A 202 -19.96 -23.35 36.52
C GLN A 202 -19.44 -21.90 36.46
N ALA A 203 -18.10 -21.71 36.48
CA ALA A 203 -17.46 -20.40 36.40
C ALA A 203 -17.80 -19.61 35.13
N TYR A 204 -18.19 -20.30 34.04
CA TYR A 204 -18.54 -19.66 32.78
C TYR A 204 -20.03 -19.43 32.57
N ASN A 205 -20.92 -19.86 33.48
CA ASN A 205 -22.37 -19.84 33.25
C ASN A 205 -22.89 -18.45 32.86
N GLY A 206 -22.57 -17.41 33.63
CA GLY A 206 -23.04 -16.05 33.32
C GLY A 206 -22.51 -15.52 31.97
N ALA A 207 -21.26 -15.81 31.62
CA ALA A 207 -20.70 -15.40 30.33
C ALA A 207 -21.28 -16.22 29.17
N ARG A 208 -21.53 -17.51 29.37
CA ARG A 208 -22.15 -18.42 28.40
C ARG A 208 -23.58 -18.01 28.08
N GLU A 209 -24.41 -17.79 29.10
CA GLU A 209 -25.81 -17.34 28.95
C GLU A 209 -25.88 -16.03 28.16
N LYS A 210 -25.03 -15.05 28.52
CA LYS A 210 -24.94 -13.78 27.80
C LYS A 210 -24.57 -13.98 26.32
N ASN A 211 -23.65 -14.90 26.00
CA ASN A 211 -23.27 -15.15 24.61
C ASN A 211 -24.36 -15.89 23.82
N LEU A 212 -25.04 -16.85 24.44
CA LEU A 212 -26.18 -17.53 23.81
C LEU A 212 -27.28 -16.53 23.43
N GLN A 213 -27.60 -15.60 24.33
CA GLN A 213 -28.54 -14.49 24.05
C GLN A 213 -28.06 -13.60 22.89
N VAL A 214 -26.76 -13.29 22.81
CA VAL A 214 -26.19 -12.51 21.70
C VAL A 214 -26.33 -13.26 20.37
N TYR A 215 -26.14 -14.57 20.36
CA TYR A 215 -26.28 -15.38 19.14
C TYR A 215 -27.75 -15.51 18.70
N GLU A 216 -28.68 -15.70 19.64
CA GLU A 216 -30.12 -15.71 19.36
C GLU A 216 -30.60 -14.36 18.80
N ALA A 217 -30.23 -13.24 19.43
CA ALA A 217 -30.68 -11.91 19.02
C ALA A 217 -30.11 -11.45 17.66
N ARG A 218 -28.96 -11.97 17.26
CA ARG A 218 -28.28 -11.58 16.01
C ARG A 218 -28.69 -12.41 14.81
N ASP A 219 -29.37 -13.54 14.99
CA ASP A 219 -29.76 -14.38 13.86
C ASP A 219 -30.76 -13.64 12.95
N GLY A 220 -30.52 -13.64 11.65
CA GLY A 220 -31.31 -12.94 10.65
C GLY A 220 -31.21 -11.40 10.63
N SER A 221 -30.62 -10.75 11.64
CA SER A 221 -30.55 -9.27 11.76
C SER A 221 -29.21 -8.67 11.29
N GLN A 222 -28.30 -9.48 10.76
CA GLN A 222 -27.00 -9.00 10.28
C GLN A 222 -27.16 -8.00 9.12
N ILE A 223 -26.27 -7.01 9.03
CA ILE A 223 -26.34 -5.94 8.01
C ILE A 223 -25.96 -6.48 6.63
N GLY A 224 -25.00 -7.41 6.55
CA GLY A 224 -24.47 -7.92 5.29
C GLY A 224 -25.50 -8.70 4.47
N ASP A 225 -25.55 -8.39 3.18
CA ASP A 225 -26.36 -9.08 2.17
C ASP A 225 -25.52 -10.13 1.42
N PRO A 226 -25.81 -11.44 1.56
CA PRO A 226 -25.01 -12.49 0.96
C PRO A 226 -25.06 -12.50 -0.57
N ASP A 227 -26.13 -12.01 -1.20
CA ASP A 227 -26.21 -11.96 -2.67
C ASP A 227 -25.25 -10.89 -3.20
N LYS A 228 -25.29 -9.68 -2.62
CA LYS A 228 -24.34 -8.61 -2.96
C LYS A 228 -22.88 -8.99 -2.69
N ALA A 229 -22.64 -9.74 -1.62
CA ALA A 229 -21.30 -10.25 -1.31
C ALA A 229 -20.78 -11.18 -2.39
N MET A 230 -21.61 -12.12 -2.85
CA MET A 230 -21.22 -13.07 -3.88
C MET A 230 -21.13 -12.42 -5.27
N ASP A 231 -21.95 -11.42 -5.56
CA ASP A 231 -21.75 -10.59 -6.75
C ASP A 231 -20.37 -9.93 -6.78
N ALA A 232 -19.91 -9.40 -5.64
CA ALA A 232 -18.56 -8.83 -5.55
C ALA A 232 -17.45 -9.88 -5.77
N VAL A 233 -17.64 -11.11 -5.30
CA VAL A 233 -16.70 -12.22 -5.58
C VAL A 233 -16.65 -12.51 -7.08
N VAL A 234 -17.81 -12.62 -7.74
CA VAL A 234 -17.83 -12.90 -9.17
C VAL A 234 -17.26 -11.74 -9.99
N ASP A 235 -17.56 -10.50 -9.61
CA ASP A 235 -16.96 -9.30 -10.20
C ASP A 235 -15.44 -9.35 -10.16
N VAL A 236 -14.84 -9.70 -9.01
CA VAL A 236 -13.38 -9.83 -8.85
C VAL A 236 -12.83 -10.95 -9.75
N VAL A 237 -13.41 -12.14 -9.72
CA VAL A 237 -12.91 -13.29 -10.51
C VAL A 237 -12.95 -12.99 -12.01
N ARG A 238 -13.98 -12.29 -12.48
CA ARG A 238 -14.17 -11.92 -13.89
C ARG A 238 -13.51 -10.59 -14.29
N GLY A 239 -13.03 -9.80 -13.33
CA GLY A 239 -12.51 -8.45 -13.59
C GLY A 239 -13.58 -7.48 -14.12
N GLU A 240 -14.83 -7.66 -13.71
CA GLU A 240 -15.99 -6.87 -14.15
C GLU A 240 -16.65 -6.12 -12.99
N GLY A 241 -17.75 -5.42 -13.27
CA GLY A 241 -18.54 -4.71 -12.25
C GLY A 241 -17.68 -3.83 -11.33
N ALA A 242 -17.78 -4.05 -10.02
CA ALA A 242 -17.03 -3.30 -9.01
C ALA A 242 -15.51 -3.50 -9.06
N ALA A 243 -15.02 -4.54 -9.75
CA ALA A 243 -13.60 -4.86 -9.91
C ALA A 243 -13.01 -4.40 -11.25
N ARG A 244 -13.82 -3.84 -12.17
CA ARG A 244 -13.34 -3.37 -13.48
C ARG A 244 -12.21 -2.37 -13.34
N GLY A 245 -11.09 -2.64 -14.01
CA GLY A 245 -9.90 -1.76 -14.02
C GLY A 245 -9.09 -1.75 -12.71
N LYS A 246 -9.44 -2.59 -11.74
CA LYS A 246 -8.70 -2.71 -10.48
C LYS A 246 -7.71 -3.88 -10.54
N PRO A 247 -6.55 -3.78 -9.86
CA PRO A 247 -5.63 -4.90 -9.75
C PRO A 247 -6.27 -6.05 -8.98
N TRP A 248 -5.81 -7.27 -9.24
CA TRP A 248 -6.24 -8.47 -8.50
C TRP A 248 -5.90 -8.33 -7.01
N PRO A 249 -6.89 -8.42 -6.10
CA PRO A 249 -6.62 -8.42 -4.68
C PRO A 249 -6.36 -9.85 -4.18
N LEU A 250 -5.34 -10.04 -3.32
CA LEU A 250 -5.23 -11.28 -2.55
C LEU A 250 -6.34 -11.38 -1.50
N TYR A 251 -6.72 -10.26 -0.88
CA TYR A 251 -7.78 -10.17 0.13
C TYR A 251 -8.97 -9.33 -0.36
N LEU A 252 -10.17 -9.90 -0.31
CA LEU A 252 -11.43 -9.21 -0.58
C LEU A 252 -12.22 -9.00 0.72
N LEU A 253 -12.14 -7.80 1.27
CA LEU A 253 -12.86 -7.43 2.50
C LEU A 253 -14.32 -7.10 2.19
N LEU A 254 -15.25 -7.84 2.81
CA LEU A 254 -16.68 -7.65 2.58
C LEU A 254 -17.36 -7.18 3.87
N GLY A 255 -17.62 -5.87 3.94
CA GLY A 255 -18.35 -5.23 5.04
C GLY A 255 -17.47 -4.35 5.94
N LYS A 256 -18.09 -3.33 6.55
CA LYS A 256 -17.39 -2.29 7.34
C LYS A 256 -16.68 -2.83 8.59
N GLU A 257 -17.23 -3.85 9.26
CA GLU A 257 -16.59 -4.40 10.47
C GLU A 257 -15.36 -5.22 10.12
N ALA A 258 -15.37 -5.95 8.99
CA ALA A 258 -14.18 -6.64 8.49
C ALA A 258 -13.04 -5.63 8.24
N ASP A 259 -13.30 -4.54 7.51
CA ASP A 259 -12.31 -3.48 7.30
C ASP A 259 -11.79 -2.88 8.62
N ARG A 260 -12.70 -2.52 9.54
CA ARG A 260 -12.33 -1.97 10.86
C ARG A 260 -11.46 -2.93 11.67
N ASP A 261 -11.90 -4.18 11.82
CA ASP A 261 -11.27 -5.15 12.72
C ASP A 261 -9.89 -5.60 12.19
N ILE A 262 -9.77 -5.73 10.86
CA ILE A 262 -8.50 -6.03 10.20
C ILE A 262 -7.53 -4.86 10.38
N ARG A 263 -7.98 -3.61 10.18
CA ARG A 263 -7.16 -2.42 10.45
C ARG A 263 -6.77 -2.29 11.92
N ALA A 264 -7.65 -2.68 12.85
CA ALA A 264 -7.37 -2.66 14.28
C ALA A 264 -6.33 -3.68 14.73
N LYS A 265 -6.01 -4.69 13.89
CA LYS A 265 -4.87 -5.60 14.11
C LYS A 265 -3.51 -5.01 13.71
N CYS A 266 -3.47 -3.87 13.03
CA CYS A 266 -2.25 -3.07 12.93
C CYS A 266 -1.94 -2.51 14.33
N LYS A 267 -0.85 -2.96 14.96
CA LYS A 267 -0.69 -2.95 16.43
C LYS A 267 -0.35 -1.58 17.02
N GLU A 268 0.08 -0.63 16.22
CA GLU A 268 0.60 0.65 16.68
C GLU A 268 -0.34 1.79 16.22
N GLN A 269 -0.99 2.46 17.17
CA GLN A 269 -1.75 3.68 16.88
C GLN A 269 -0.78 4.83 16.71
N LEU A 270 -0.66 5.32 15.49
CA LEU A 270 0.20 6.44 15.16
C LEU A 270 -0.63 7.73 15.04
N ASP A 271 -0.05 8.81 15.53
CA ASP A 271 -0.62 10.16 15.43
C ASP A 271 -0.42 10.69 14.00
N TRP A 272 -1.36 10.34 13.12
CA TRP A 272 -1.28 10.63 11.70
C TRP A 272 -1.46 12.12 11.42
N ALA A 273 -0.69 12.63 10.47
CA ALA A 273 -0.91 13.93 9.87
C ALA A 273 -2.22 13.91 9.08
N ASP A 274 -3.07 14.91 9.34
CA ASP A 274 -4.23 15.23 8.52
C ASP A 274 -3.75 16.03 7.30
N LEU A 275 -3.46 15.31 6.22
CA LEU A 275 -2.96 15.89 4.97
C LEU A 275 -4.07 15.93 3.92
N PRO A 276 -4.32 17.09 3.31
CA PRO A 276 -5.31 17.23 2.25
C PRO A 276 -4.87 16.48 0.99
N THR A 277 -5.82 16.20 0.10
CA THR A 277 -5.59 15.45 -1.13
C THR A 277 -5.99 16.28 -2.34
N VAL A 278 -5.04 16.48 -3.26
CA VAL A 278 -5.26 17.06 -4.58
C VAL A 278 -5.64 15.94 -5.57
N ASP A 279 -6.74 16.13 -6.29
CA ASP A 279 -7.28 15.17 -7.27
C ASP A 279 -7.07 15.67 -8.70
N LEU A 280 -6.08 15.11 -9.41
CA LEU A 280 -5.74 15.58 -10.75
C LEU A 280 -6.82 15.27 -11.80
N SER A 281 -7.78 14.38 -11.51
CA SER A 281 -8.92 14.13 -12.40
C SER A 281 -9.93 15.28 -12.43
N GLN A 282 -9.82 16.26 -11.53
CA GLN A 282 -10.75 17.39 -11.42
C GLN A 282 -10.25 18.65 -12.14
N LEU A 283 -9.22 18.55 -12.98
CA LEU A 283 -8.59 19.71 -13.62
C LEU A 283 -9.16 20.07 -14.99
N GLU A 284 -10.18 19.34 -15.45
CA GLU A 284 -10.80 19.56 -16.77
C GLU A 284 -11.61 20.87 -16.83
N THR A 285 -12.15 21.36 -15.70
CA THR A 285 -12.96 22.58 -15.64
C THR A 285 -12.24 23.71 -14.88
N PRO A 286 -12.50 25.00 -15.22
CA PRO A 286 -11.96 26.13 -14.46
C PRO A 286 -12.35 26.13 -12.98
N GLU A 287 -13.55 25.67 -12.65
CA GLU A 287 -14.04 25.55 -11.28
C GLU A 287 -13.28 24.45 -10.52
N GLY A 288 -13.08 23.30 -11.16
CA GLY A 288 -12.31 22.20 -10.58
C GLY A 288 -10.85 22.56 -10.37
N LYS A 289 -10.20 23.23 -11.35
CA LYS A 289 -8.85 23.80 -11.18
C LYS A 289 -8.77 24.74 -9.98
N ARG A 290 -9.70 25.69 -9.86
CA ARG A 290 -9.73 26.64 -8.73
C ARG A 290 -9.88 25.92 -7.39
N GLN A 291 -10.81 24.96 -7.30
CA GLN A 291 -10.98 24.17 -6.09
C GLN A 291 -9.70 23.41 -5.70
N GLN A 292 -9.04 22.77 -6.66
CA GLN A 292 -7.79 22.05 -6.41
C GLN A 292 -6.63 23.00 -6.07
N ALA A 293 -6.61 24.21 -6.64
CA ALA A 293 -5.63 25.25 -6.31
C ALA A 293 -5.81 25.74 -4.85
N ASP A 294 -7.05 25.94 -4.40
CA ASP A 294 -7.36 26.30 -3.02
C ASP A 294 -6.92 25.21 -2.01
N ILE A 295 -7.17 23.94 -2.37
CA ILE A 295 -6.70 22.80 -1.57
C ILE A 295 -5.17 22.78 -1.51
N LEU A 296 -4.50 22.89 -2.67
CA LEU A 296 -3.04 22.88 -2.75
C LEU A 296 -2.44 24.00 -1.91
N ILE A 297 -2.95 25.23 -2.04
CA ILE A 297 -2.36 26.38 -1.37
C ILE A 297 -2.55 26.32 0.15
N SER A 298 -3.73 25.92 0.64
CA SER A 298 -3.92 25.66 2.07
C SER A 298 -2.94 24.58 2.56
N ALA A 299 -2.78 23.50 1.80
CA ALA A 299 -1.88 22.42 2.17
C ALA A 299 -0.43 22.87 2.32
N VAL A 300 0.10 23.56 1.31
CA VAL A 300 1.52 23.96 1.30
C VAL A 300 1.82 25.12 2.25
N ARG A 301 0.80 25.89 2.67
CA ARG A 301 0.93 26.93 3.69
C ARG A 301 0.88 26.38 5.11
N GLU A 302 -0.05 25.46 5.36
CA GLU A 302 -0.32 24.98 6.72
C GLU A 302 0.52 23.77 7.11
N LYS A 303 0.73 22.84 6.16
CA LYS A 303 1.38 21.55 6.40
C LYS A 303 2.66 21.37 5.61
N GLY A 304 2.76 21.97 4.42
CA GLY A 304 3.85 21.78 3.45
C GLY A 304 3.93 20.37 2.84
N PHE A 305 2.96 19.51 3.17
CA PHE A 305 2.77 18.16 2.65
C PHE A 305 1.30 17.96 2.27
N PHE A 306 1.06 17.13 1.26
CA PHE A 306 -0.27 16.75 0.78
C PHE A 306 -0.21 15.42 0.02
N TYR A 307 -1.37 14.85 -0.28
CA TYR A 307 -1.48 13.72 -1.19
C TYR A 307 -1.90 14.16 -2.59
N VAL A 308 -1.48 13.43 -3.60
CA VAL A 308 -1.98 13.54 -4.97
C VAL A 308 -2.54 12.19 -5.39
N LYS A 309 -3.74 12.18 -5.98
CA LYS A 309 -4.36 10.96 -6.53
C LYS A 309 -4.78 11.17 -7.99
N ASN A 310 -5.10 10.07 -8.67
CA ASN A 310 -5.53 10.06 -10.08
C ASN A 310 -4.51 10.71 -11.03
N PHE A 311 -3.22 10.45 -10.80
CA PHE A 311 -2.10 11.12 -11.45
C PHE A 311 -1.57 10.42 -12.72
N GLY A 312 -2.41 9.63 -13.40
CA GLY A 312 -2.11 9.05 -14.72
C GLY A 312 -1.12 7.87 -14.76
N ILE A 313 -0.32 7.67 -13.71
CA ILE A 313 0.72 6.62 -13.69
C ILE A 313 0.21 5.34 -13.00
N SER A 314 0.31 4.21 -13.71
CA SER A 314 -0.17 2.91 -13.21
C SER A 314 0.69 2.34 -12.07
N GLN A 315 0.06 1.59 -11.16
CA GLN A 315 0.78 0.91 -10.07
C GLN A 315 1.80 -0.11 -10.59
N GLU A 316 1.58 -0.70 -11.75
CA GLU A 316 2.55 -1.59 -12.39
C GLU A 316 3.86 -0.86 -12.72
N ARG A 317 3.78 0.33 -13.36
CA ARG A 317 4.96 1.15 -13.67
C ARG A 317 5.71 1.51 -12.39
N VAL A 318 5.00 1.89 -11.33
CA VAL A 318 5.59 2.16 -10.01
C VAL A 318 6.28 0.93 -9.43
N ASN A 319 5.64 -0.24 -9.48
CA ASN A 319 6.19 -1.50 -8.96
C ASN A 319 7.47 -1.91 -9.71
N ARG A 320 7.54 -1.70 -11.03
CA ARG A 320 8.74 -1.96 -11.82
C ARG A 320 9.92 -1.10 -11.38
N GLN A 321 9.67 0.18 -11.07
CA GLN A 321 10.70 1.07 -10.50
C GLN A 321 11.19 0.59 -9.12
N PHE A 322 10.28 0.17 -8.24
CA PHE A 322 10.66 -0.44 -6.96
C PHE A 322 11.45 -1.74 -7.14
N ALA A 323 11.10 -2.57 -8.12
CA ALA A 323 11.84 -3.79 -8.44
C ALA A 323 13.26 -3.50 -8.92
N MET A 324 13.43 -2.51 -9.82
CA MET A 324 14.77 -2.07 -10.27
C MET A 324 15.61 -1.54 -9.11
N GLY A 325 15.04 -0.66 -8.27
CA GLY A 325 15.71 -0.17 -7.08
C GLY A 325 16.09 -1.28 -6.11
N LYS A 326 15.20 -2.24 -5.85
CA LYS A 326 15.47 -3.40 -5.01
C LYS A 326 16.63 -4.24 -5.56
N ASN A 327 16.57 -4.61 -6.84
CA ASN A 327 17.59 -5.42 -7.49
C ASN A 327 18.96 -4.70 -7.49
N PHE A 328 18.98 -3.38 -7.67
CA PHE A 328 20.20 -2.59 -7.52
C PHE A 328 20.81 -2.74 -6.12
N TYR A 329 20.02 -2.65 -5.06
CA TYR A 329 20.54 -2.76 -3.69
C TYR A 329 20.98 -4.17 -3.30
N GLU A 330 20.51 -5.19 -4.00
CA GLU A 330 20.93 -6.59 -3.86
C GLU A 330 22.28 -6.88 -4.54
N LEU A 331 22.78 -5.97 -5.39
CA LEU A 331 24.12 -6.10 -5.96
C LEU A 331 25.20 -6.12 -4.85
N PRO A 332 26.32 -6.84 -5.08
CA PRO A 332 27.49 -6.78 -4.20
C PRO A 332 27.93 -5.34 -3.96
N LEU A 333 28.40 -5.04 -2.74
CA LEU A 333 28.83 -3.68 -2.39
C LEU A 333 29.93 -3.16 -3.32
N GLU A 334 30.89 -4.01 -3.66
CA GLU A 334 31.97 -3.70 -4.62
C GLU A 334 31.46 -3.30 -6.00
N GLU A 335 30.33 -3.84 -6.43
CA GLU A 335 29.69 -3.46 -7.69
C GLU A 335 29.02 -2.09 -7.54
N LYS A 336 28.24 -1.88 -6.47
CA LYS A 336 27.56 -0.60 -6.22
C LYS A 336 28.55 0.56 -6.09
N LEU A 337 29.70 0.33 -5.45
CA LEU A 337 30.73 1.36 -5.22
C LEU A 337 31.33 1.93 -6.52
N LYS A 338 31.24 1.23 -7.65
CA LYS A 338 31.69 1.74 -8.96
C LYS A 338 30.90 2.96 -9.44
N TYR A 339 29.68 3.13 -8.93
CA TYR A 339 28.76 4.20 -9.35
C TYR A 339 28.71 5.36 -8.35
N VAL A 340 29.66 5.45 -7.41
CA VAL A 340 29.78 6.61 -6.52
C VAL A 340 30.25 7.82 -7.34
N PRO A 341 29.54 8.97 -7.29
CA PRO A 341 29.98 10.14 -8.05
C PRO A 341 31.34 10.63 -7.57
N GLN A 342 32.22 10.97 -8.51
CA GLN A 342 33.36 11.81 -8.23
C GLN A 342 32.83 13.17 -7.75
N GLY A 343 33.34 13.66 -6.61
CA GLY A 343 32.86 14.91 -6.04
C GLY A 343 31.76 14.77 -4.97
N LEU A 344 31.48 13.56 -4.46
CA LEU A 344 30.38 13.32 -3.52
C LEU A 344 30.52 14.11 -2.20
N ASP A 345 31.73 14.35 -1.72
CA ASP A 345 31.99 15.18 -0.53
C ASP A 345 31.94 16.69 -0.85
N GLU A 346 32.02 17.04 -2.13
CA GLU A 346 31.90 18.39 -2.67
C GLU A 346 30.46 18.75 -3.06
N GLY A 347 29.51 17.82 -2.90
CA GLY A 347 28.08 18.04 -3.13
C GLY A 347 27.53 17.33 -4.36
N GLN A 348 28.34 16.62 -5.15
CA GLN A 348 27.83 15.78 -6.24
C GLN A 348 26.93 14.66 -5.70
N PHE A 349 25.87 14.32 -6.42
CA PHE A 349 24.86 13.40 -5.90
C PHE A 349 24.29 12.40 -6.89
N ASN A 350 24.55 12.51 -8.19
CA ASN A 350 24.05 11.56 -9.20
C ASN A 350 24.85 10.25 -9.14
N GLY A 351 24.17 9.11 -9.07
CA GLY A 351 24.76 7.80 -8.82
C GLY A 351 24.55 7.28 -7.39
N TYR A 352 25.41 6.36 -6.97
CA TYR A 352 25.32 5.64 -5.71
C TYR A 352 25.90 6.44 -4.54
N VAL A 353 25.14 6.49 -3.44
CA VAL A 353 25.59 6.99 -2.15
C VAL A 353 25.58 5.82 -1.16
N PRO A 354 26.74 5.40 -0.65
CA PRO A 354 26.81 4.28 0.28
C PRO A 354 26.24 4.67 1.65
N ALA A 355 25.75 3.64 2.36
CA ALA A 355 25.36 3.76 3.77
C ALA A 355 26.53 4.15 4.67
N GLY A 356 26.19 4.66 5.85
CA GLY A 356 27.15 4.92 6.92
C GLY A 356 27.94 6.22 6.74
N ARG A 357 27.38 7.18 6.01
CA ARG A 357 27.99 8.49 5.78
C ARG A 357 27.75 9.47 6.91
N ARG A 358 26.65 9.33 7.65
CA ARG A 358 26.26 10.15 8.78
C ARG A 358 26.24 9.33 10.06
N ILE A 359 26.57 9.98 11.17
CA ILE A 359 26.32 9.47 12.51
C ILE A 359 24.93 9.93 12.92
N ILE A 360 24.05 8.98 13.25
CA ILE A 360 22.65 9.22 13.65
C ILE A 360 22.44 9.08 15.16
N ASP A 361 23.46 8.60 15.87
CA ASP A 361 23.54 8.60 17.32
C ASP A 361 24.99 8.82 17.76
N GLU A 362 25.29 10.02 18.27
CA GLU A 362 26.65 10.40 18.65
C GLU A 362 27.17 9.66 19.89
N GLU A 363 26.27 9.28 20.80
CA GLU A 363 26.60 8.62 22.07
C GLU A 363 27.13 7.21 21.82
N ASN A 364 26.44 6.42 21.00
CA ASN A 364 26.81 5.04 20.67
C ASN A 364 27.59 4.93 19.35
N LYS A 365 27.90 6.07 18.69
CA LYS A 365 28.60 6.14 17.38
C LYS A 365 27.90 5.33 16.28
N ILE A 366 26.57 5.25 16.32
CA ILE A 366 25.79 4.51 15.31
C ILE A 366 25.70 5.36 14.04
N LYS A 367 26.02 4.73 12.91
CA LYS A 367 25.93 5.32 11.59
C LYS A 367 24.61 4.98 10.90
N ASP A 368 24.20 5.82 9.95
CA ASP A 368 23.04 5.56 9.12
C ASP A 368 23.20 4.25 8.31
N GLN A 369 22.08 3.61 7.97
CA GLN A 369 22.01 2.45 7.07
C GLN A 369 21.30 2.82 5.76
N ILE A 370 21.55 4.03 5.27
CA ILE A 370 20.82 4.61 4.15
C ILE A 370 21.65 4.50 2.88
N GLU A 371 21.14 3.74 1.92
CA GLU A 371 21.69 3.71 0.57
C GLU A 371 20.80 4.52 -0.38
N ILE A 372 21.42 5.26 -1.29
CA ILE A 372 20.71 6.08 -2.28
C ILE A 372 21.29 5.78 -3.66
N TYR A 373 20.43 5.71 -4.67
CA TYR A 373 20.84 5.75 -6.06
C TYR A 373 20.04 6.82 -6.80
N ASN A 374 20.75 7.81 -7.33
CA ASN A 374 20.15 8.96 -8.00
C ASN A 374 20.37 8.87 -9.52
N ILE A 375 19.30 9.02 -10.28
CA ILE A 375 19.28 9.01 -11.74
C ILE A 375 18.88 10.42 -12.20
N PRO A 376 19.81 11.19 -12.79
CA PRO A 376 19.50 12.55 -13.25
C PRO A 376 18.44 12.52 -14.35
N LYS A 377 17.73 13.63 -14.53
CA LYS A 377 16.74 13.77 -15.61
C LYS A 377 17.39 13.64 -17.00
N PHE A 378 16.61 13.16 -17.96
CA PHE A 378 17.06 12.82 -19.31
C PHE A 378 16.98 14.03 -20.26
N ASN A 379 17.86 15.01 -20.04
CA ASN A 379 17.88 16.27 -20.81
C ASN A 379 19.17 16.49 -21.61
N GLY A 380 20.10 15.51 -21.61
CA GLY A 380 21.37 15.57 -22.33
C GLY A 380 22.50 16.32 -21.64
N TYR A 381 22.27 16.92 -20.46
CA TYR A 381 23.31 17.67 -19.73
C TYR A 381 24.11 16.81 -18.74
N PHE A 382 23.64 15.61 -18.42
CA PHE A 382 24.27 14.72 -17.45
C PHE A 382 24.67 13.41 -18.13
N ALA A 383 25.98 13.19 -18.26
CA ALA A 383 26.51 11.88 -18.61
C ALA A 383 26.60 11.03 -17.34
N HIS A 384 26.00 9.84 -17.36
CA HIS A 384 26.04 8.93 -16.22
C HIS A 384 26.02 7.49 -16.70
N ASN A 385 26.93 6.67 -16.18
CA ASN A 385 26.92 5.23 -16.42
C ASN A 385 26.03 4.56 -15.39
N HIS A 386 25.14 3.67 -15.82
CA HIS A 386 24.27 2.91 -14.92
C HIS A 386 24.72 1.44 -14.79
N PRO A 387 24.44 0.79 -13.65
CA PRO A 387 24.61 -0.64 -13.53
C PRO A 387 23.67 -1.37 -14.49
N ALA A 388 24.06 -2.55 -14.97
CA ALA A 388 23.31 -3.32 -15.97
C ALA A 388 21.80 -3.45 -15.63
N VAL A 389 21.49 -3.67 -14.35
CA VAL A 389 20.11 -3.80 -13.84
C VAL A 389 19.22 -2.56 -14.08
N ILE A 390 19.82 -1.38 -14.26
CA ILE A 390 19.14 -0.13 -14.60
C ILE A 390 19.35 0.20 -16.08
N GLU A 391 20.58 0.05 -16.60
CA GLU A 391 20.95 0.35 -17.99
C GLU A 391 20.06 -0.41 -18.99
N GLU A 392 19.81 -1.70 -18.76
CA GLU A 392 18.97 -2.53 -19.63
C GLU A 392 17.50 -2.09 -19.70
N ARG A 393 17.07 -1.19 -18.80
CA ARG A 393 15.71 -0.65 -18.71
C ARG A 393 15.70 0.87 -18.67
N LEU A 394 16.78 1.52 -19.11
CA LEU A 394 16.95 2.96 -18.96
C LEU A 394 15.84 3.75 -19.67
N ALA A 395 15.41 3.29 -20.85
CA ALA A 395 14.28 3.89 -21.58
C ALA A 395 12.96 3.87 -20.76
N GLU A 396 12.73 2.81 -19.99
CA GLU A 396 11.55 2.72 -19.11
C GLU A 396 11.66 3.68 -17.92
N VAL A 397 12.86 3.83 -17.35
CA VAL A 397 13.14 4.81 -16.29
C VAL A 397 12.95 6.23 -16.80
N GLU A 398 13.41 6.53 -18.02
CA GLU A 398 13.22 7.81 -18.68
C GLU A 398 11.73 8.11 -18.91
N GLU A 399 11.00 7.19 -19.51
CA GLU A 399 9.57 7.35 -19.77
C GLU A 399 8.80 7.60 -18.45
N PHE A 400 9.12 6.86 -17.40
CA PHE A 400 8.53 7.06 -16.08
C PHE A 400 8.86 8.44 -15.48
N ALA A 401 10.12 8.87 -15.54
CA ALA A 401 10.54 10.19 -15.07
C ALA A 401 9.90 11.33 -15.86
N ARG A 402 9.72 11.18 -17.17
CA ARG A 402 9.01 12.13 -18.04
C ARG A 402 7.52 12.20 -17.69
N SER A 403 6.86 11.05 -17.51
CA SER A 403 5.48 11.00 -17.04
C SER A 403 5.29 11.72 -15.71
N LEU A 404 6.21 11.56 -14.75
CA LEU A 404 6.13 12.29 -13.48
C LEU A 404 6.17 13.81 -13.66
N HIS A 405 6.93 14.27 -14.65
CA HIS A 405 6.97 15.68 -15.00
C HIS A 405 5.65 16.16 -15.60
N THR A 406 5.20 15.52 -16.67
CA THR A 406 4.07 16.00 -17.46
C THR A 406 2.70 15.68 -16.84
N GLU A 407 2.57 14.53 -16.18
CA GLU A 407 1.29 14.04 -15.64
C GLU A 407 1.07 14.45 -14.17
N VAL A 408 2.13 14.88 -13.47
CA VAL A 408 2.04 15.23 -12.04
C VAL A 408 2.54 16.65 -11.76
N LEU A 409 3.79 16.96 -12.13
CA LEU A 409 4.40 18.25 -11.77
C LEU A 409 3.78 19.42 -12.53
N ASP A 410 3.58 19.31 -13.84
CA ASP A 410 2.95 20.36 -14.64
C ASP A 410 1.55 20.74 -14.11
N PRO A 411 0.63 19.79 -13.84
CA PRO A 411 -0.62 20.08 -13.16
C PRO A 411 -0.46 20.80 -11.82
N LEU A 412 0.47 20.37 -10.96
CA LEU A 412 0.71 21.01 -9.66
C LEU A 412 1.26 22.44 -9.80
N PHE A 413 2.13 22.67 -10.79
CA PHE A 413 2.67 24.00 -11.09
C PHE A 413 1.60 24.94 -11.62
N ILE A 414 0.69 24.46 -12.47
CA ILE A 414 -0.47 25.23 -12.94
C ILE A 414 -1.37 25.59 -11.75
N LEU A 415 -1.69 24.63 -10.88
CA LEU A 415 -2.50 24.88 -9.68
C LEU A 415 -1.85 25.92 -8.75
N LEU A 416 -0.53 25.83 -8.54
CA LEU A 416 0.19 26.80 -7.72
C LEU A 416 0.19 28.19 -8.36
N ALA A 417 0.34 28.30 -9.68
CA ALA A 417 0.25 29.57 -10.38
C ALA A 417 -1.15 30.20 -10.23
N ILE A 418 -2.21 29.41 -10.40
CA ILE A 418 -3.61 29.85 -10.20
C ILE A 418 -3.81 30.35 -8.77
N ALA A 419 -3.34 29.60 -7.77
CA ALA A 419 -3.47 29.98 -6.36
C ALA A 419 -2.72 31.26 -5.99
N LEU A 420 -1.69 31.62 -6.76
CA LEU A 420 -0.90 32.84 -6.60
C LEU A 420 -1.36 33.97 -7.53
N GLU A 421 -2.47 33.80 -8.24
CA GLU A 421 -2.98 34.74 -9.25
C GLU A 421 -1.93 35.12 -10.32
N LEU A 422 -1.07 34.16 -10.67
CA LEU A 422 -0.06 34.26 -11.73
C LEU A 422 -0.58 33.65 -13.04
N PRO A 423 0.06 33.94 -14.20
CA PRO A 423 -0.19 33.19 -15.43
C PRO A 423 -0.03 31.68 -15.19
N GLU A 424 -0.97 30.84 -15.67
CA GLU A 424 -0.98 29.38 -15.42
C GLU A 424 0.36 28.70 -15.78
N ASP A 425 1.07 29.23 -16.77
CA ASP A 425 2.35 28.69 -17.24
C ASP A 425 3.58 29.19 -16.49
N TYR A 426 3.42 30.07 -15.49
CA TYR A 426 4.53 30.73 -14.78
C TYR A 426 5.57 29.75 -14.27
N PHE A 427 5.14 28.76 -13.47
CA PHE A 427 6.05 27.77 -12.91
C PHE A 427 6.52 26.75 -13.95
N THR A 428 5.66 26.37 -14.91
CA THR A 428 6.07 25.43 -15.98
C THR A 428 7.20 25.98 -16.85
N LYS A 429 7.22 27.31 -17.08
CA LYS A 429 8.30 27.99 -17.82
C LYS A 429 9.67 27.83 -17.19
N ILE A 430 9.75 27.83 -15.86
CA ILE A 430 11.01 27.66 -15.12
C ILE A 430 11.28 26.20 -14.74
N HIS A 431 10.44 25.25 -15.17
CA HIS A 431 10.60 23.81 -14.91
C HIS A 431 10.69 22.95 -16.17
N GLN A 432 10.63 23.51 -17.39
CA GLN A 432 10.74 22.77 -18.64
C GLN A 432 11.79 21.63 -18.64
N TYR A 433 11.34 20.41 -18.96
CA TYR A 433 12.14 19.19 -18.84
C TYR A 433 13.49 19.24 -19.58
N GLN A 434 13.53 19.84 -20.77
CA GLN A 434 14.69 19.91 -21.65
C GLN A 434 15.79 20.88 -21.20
N VAL A 435 15.48 21.84 -20.35
CA VAL A 435 16.46 22.84 -19.88
C VAL A 435 17.30 22.24 -18.76
N LYS A 436 18.53 22.72 -18.54
CA LYS A 436 19.38 22.21 -17.46
C LYS A 436 18.75 22.50 -16.08
N SER A 437 18.41 21.44 -15.35
CA SER A 437 18.07 21.49 -13.93
C SER A 437 18.50 20.20 -13.25
N GLU A 438 18.70 20.28 -11.94
CA GLU A 438 19.15 19.16 -11.12
C GLU A 438 18.04 18.13 -10.77
N ASP A 439 16.90 18.08 -11.49
CA ASP A 439 15.85 17.08 -11.21
C ASP A 439 16.39 15.65 -11.33
N HIS A 440 15.90 14.76 -10.48
CA HIS A 440 16.35 13.37 -10.50
C HIS A 440 15.32 12.43 -9.90
N LEU A 441 15.30 11.21 -10.44
CA LEU A 441 14.66 10.05 -9.81
C LEU A 441 15.63 9.47 -8.78
N ARG A 442 15.09 9.02 -7.65
CA ARG A 442 15.86 8.42 -6.57
C ARG A 442 15.27 7.08 -6.17
N TYR A 443 16.10 6.06 -6.20
CA TYR A 443 15.91 4.86 -5.40
C TYR A 443 16.58 5.09 -4.04
N MET A 444 15.95 4.55 -2.99
CA MET A 444 16.45 4.68 -1.63
C MET A 444 16.16 3.41 -0.82
N ARG A 445 17.11 2.97 -0.01
CA ARG A 445 16.91 1.87 0.95
C ARG A 445 17.37 2.31 2.33
N TYR A 446 16.50 2.16 3.31
CA TYR A 446 16.89 2.14 4.71
C TYR A 446 16.94 0.68 5.14
N SER A 447 18.14 0.15 5.35
CA SER A 447 18.27 -1.19 5.92
C SER A 447 17.90 -1.17 7.39
N LYS A 448 17.19 -2.21 7.81
CA LYS A 448 16.78 -2.39 9.20
C LYS A 448 17.99 -2.54 10.12
N TYR A 449 17.89 -1.99 11.32
CA TYR A 449 18.87 -2.22 12.38
C TYR A 449 18.55 -3.53 13.13
N PRO A 450 19.57 -4.26 13.61
CA PRO A 450 19.37 -5.28 14.63
C PRO A 450 18.57 -4.73 15.82
N PRO A 451 17.66 -5.50 16.44
CA PRO A 451 16.76 -5.01 17.49
C PRO A 451 17.47 -4.27 18.63
N GLU A 452 18.64 -4.75 19.05
CA GLU A 452 19.47 -4.19 20.12
C GLU A 452 20.08 -2.82 19.76
N ILE A 453 20.38 -2.58 18.49
CA ILE A 453 20.85 -1.28 17.99
C ILE A 453 19.64 -0.37 17.82
N ASN A 454 18.56 -0.88 17.22
CA ASN A 454 17.37 -0.10 16.93
C ASN A 454 16.69 0.47 18.19
N ALA A 455 16.72 -0.29 19.29
CA ALA A 455 16.19 0.13 20.58
C ALA A 455 16.89 1.38 21.17
N LYS A 456 18.09 1.71 20.71
CA LYS A 456 18.85 2.90 21.13
C LYS A 456 18.55 4.12 20.27
N LEU A 457 17.96 3.92 19.09
CA LEU A 457 17.74 4.99 18.13
C LEU A 457 16.41 5.70 18.39
N LYS A 458 16.40 7.01 18.15
CA LYS A 458 15.16 7.79 18.05
C LYS A 458 14.70 7.90 16.61
N ASN A 459 15.65 8.07 15.69
CA ASN A 459 15.39 8.25 14.27
C ASN A 459 16.35 7.43 13.42
N TRP A 460 15.90 7.03 12.24
CA TRP A 460 16.78 6.47 11.19
C TRP A 460 17.39 7.57 10.32
N SER A 461 16.77 8.76 10.27
CA SER A 461 17.33 9.98 9.69
C SER A 461 16.84 11.20 10.45
N TYR A 462 17.71 12.17 10.70
CA TYR A 462 17.33 13.48 11.24
C TYR A 462 16.40 14.25 10.29
N GLY A 463 15.72 15.24 10.87
CA GLY A 463 14.87 16.17 10.18
C GLY A 463 15.63 17.12 9.26
N HIS A 464 15.08 17.33 8.07
CA HIS A 464 15.61 18.23 7.05
C HIS A 464 14.46 18.73 6.17
N THR A 465 14.77 19.71 5.31
CA THR A 465 13.93 20.08 4.19
C THR A 465 14.58 19.69 2.86
N ASP A 466 13.74 19.60 1.83
CA ASP A 466 14.15 19.35 0.45
C ASP A 466 14.42 20.66 -0.29
N LEU A 467 15.33 20.60 -1.27
CA LEU A 467 15.97 21.79 -1.84
C LEU A 467 15.14 22.47 -2.93
N GLY A 468 14.36 21.70 -3.70
CA GLY A 468 13.78 22.10 -4.98
C GLY A 468 12.41 22.77 -4.89
N SER A 469 11.49 22.36 -5.76
CA SER A 469 10.10 22.86 -5.79
C SER A 469 9.13 21.90 -5.12
N PHE A 470 8.95 20.72 -5.72
CA PHE A 470 8.16 19.63 -5.16
C PHE A 470 8.99 18.34 -5.14
N THR A 471 8.84 17.56 -4.07
CA THR A 471 9.31 16.18 -4.00
C THR A 471 8.11 15.26 -4.11
N LEU A 472 8.14 14.32 -5.04
CA LEU A 472 7.15 13.26 -5.17
C LEU A 472 7.68 12.02 -4.46
N LEU A 473 6.95 11.52 -3.46
CA LEU A 473 7.28 10.31 -2.72
C LEU A 473 6.19 9.26 -2.93
N PHE A 474 6.59 8.12 -3.49
CA PHE A 474 5.70 6.98 -3.65
C PHE A 474 5.52 6.23 -2.34
N ARG A 475 4.37 5.56 -2.19
CA ARG A 475 4.05 4.74 -1.01
C ARG A 475 5.19 3.76 -0.69
N GLN A 476 5.52 3.68 0.60
CA GLN A 476 6.58 2.82 1.11
C GLN A 476 6.00 1.70 1.98
N PRO A 477 6.70 0.56 2.10
CA PRO A 477 6.21 -0.60 2.86
C PRO A 477 6.21 -0.36 4.37
N VAL A 478 6.97 0.63 4.86
CA VAL A 478 7.18 0.91 6.28
C VAL A 478 6.76 2.34 6.59
N ALA A 479 5.83 2.49 7.54
CA ALA A 479 5.39 3.76 8.08
C ALA A 479 6.48 4.31 9.01
N ALA A 480 7.32 5.21 8.50
CA ALA A 480 8.41 5.82 9.28
C ALA A 480 8.60 7.31 8.98
N LEU A 481 7.91 7.84 7.97
CA LEU A 481 7.98 9.25 7.64
C LEU A 481 7.20 10.06 8.68
N GLN A 482 7.86 11.07 9.25
CA GLN A 482 7.21 12.10 10.06
C GLN A 482 7.47 13.48 9.46
N ILE A 483 6.47 14.35 9.58
CA ILE A 483 6.55 15.76 9.21
C ILE A 483 6.36 16.62 10.45
N ARG A 484 7.02 17.76 10.48
CA ARG A 484 6.92 18.72 11.58
C ARG A 484 6.01 19.85 11.18
N TYR A 485 4.85 19.98 11.82
CA TYR A 485 3.89 21.03 11.48
C TYR A 485 4.52 22.42 11.70
N PRO A 486 4.53 23.31 10.68
CA PRO A 486 5.11 24.64 10.81
C PRO A 486 4.47 25.48 11.92
N SER A 487 3.17 25.30 12.19
CA SER A 487 2.42 26.09 13.17
C SER A 487 2.62 25.64 14.62
N THR A 488 2.72 24.33 14.86
CA THR A 488 2.77 23.76 16.23
C THR A 488 4.14 23.19 16.60
N ASN A 489 5.04 23.02 15.64
CA ASN A 489 6.31 22.31 15.78
C ASN A 489 6.20 20.83 16.18
N GLU A 490 4.98 20.26 16.15
CA GLU A 490 4.73 18.85 16.47
C GLU A 490 5.11 17.92 15.31
N TRP A 491 5.64 16.75 15.65
CA TRP A 491 5.93 15.68 14.71
C TRP A 491 4.69 14.79 14.52
N LYS A 492 4.20 14.68 13.29
CA LYS A 492 3.07 13.82 12.90
C LYS A 492 3.51 12.78 11.88
N TRP A 493 2.94 11.59 11.97
CA TRP A 493 3.25 10.48 11.05
C TRP A 493 2.56 10.69 9.71
N VAL A 494 3.24 10.45 8.61
CA VAL A 494 2.61 10.47 7.28
C VAL A 494 2.04 9.09 6.99
N LYS A 495 0.74 9.04 6.74
CA LYS A 495 0.01 7.81 6.51
C LYS A 495 0.31 7.25 5.11
N PRO A 496 0.74 5.98 4.97
CA PRO A 496 0.79 5.34 3.66
C PRO A 496 -0.64 5.20 3.12
N GLN A 497 -0.94 5.85 2.00
CA GLN A 497 -2.23 5.74 1.32
C GLN A 497 -2.06 4.99 -0.01
N ASP A 498 -3.03 4.13 -0.33
CA ASP A 498 -3.06 3.40 -1.60
C ASP A 498 -3.39 4.35 -2.76
N ALA A 499 -2.77 4.14 -3.93
CA ALA A 499 -3.00 4.90 -5.14
C ALA A 499 -2.82 6.44 -5.00
N THR A 500 -1.93 6.86 -4.11
CA THR A 500 -1.57 8.28 -3.92
C THR A 500 -0.06 8.48 -3.95
N LEU A 501 0.37 9.67 -4.35
CA LEU A 501 1.70 10.21 -4.06
C LEU A 501 1.64 11.07 -2.81
N THR A 502 2.62 10.93 -1.92
CA THR A 502 2.89 11.93 -0.89
C THR A 502 3.76 13.01 -1.54
N VAL A 503 3.36 14.26 -1.47
CA VAL A 503 4.08 15.39 -2.09
C VAL A 503 4.38 16.45 -1.04
N ASN A 504 5.58 17.02 -1.09
CA ASN A 504 5.94 18.18 -0.26
C ASN A 504 6.50 19.33 -1.07
N ALA A 505 6.16 20.54 -0.63
CA ALA A 505 6.82 21.75 -1.09
C ALA A 505 8.22 21.85 -0.46
N CYS A 506 9.12 22.49 -1.21
CA CYS A 506 10.55 22.51 -0.94
C CYS A 506 11.09 23.94 -0.90
N ASP A 507 12.38 24.09 -0.58
CA ASP A 507 13.00 25.38 -0.26
C ASP A 507 12.91 26.40 -1.41
N ALA A 508 13.03 25.98 -2.67
CA ALA A 508 12.96 26.93 -3.79
C ALA A 508 11.60 27.63 -3.85
N LEU A 509 10.49 26.91 -3.63
CA LEU A 509 9.17 27.54 -3.54
C LEU A 509 9.06 28.45 -2.32
N GLN A 510 9.68 28.08 -1.20
CA GLN A 510 9.73 28.96 -0.02
C GLN A 510 10.44 30.28 -0.34
N PHE A 511 11.58 30.26 -1.01
CA PHE A 511 12.31 31.48 -1.38
C PHE A 511 11.57 32.29 -2.45
N LEU A 512 11.10 31.65 -3.51
CA LEU A 512 10.35 32.30 -4.59
C LEU A 512 9.07 32.96 -4.08
N THR A 513 8.47 32.46 -3.01
CA THR A 513 7.22 32.99 -2.45
C THR A 513 7.42 33.75 -1.14
N ALA A 514 8.64 34.16 -0.80
CA ALA A 514 8.98 34.85 0.45
C ALA A 514 8.45 34.17 1.73
N GLY A 515 8.36 32.85 1.72
CA GLY A 515 7.85 32.06 2.85
C GLY A 515 6.35 31.86 2.86
N TYR A 516 5.62 32.24 1.80
CA TYR A 516 4.20 31.93 1.67
C TYR A 516 3.97 30.42 1.61
N VAL A 517 4.67 29.76 0.69
CA VAL A 517 4.79 28.30 0.63
C VAL A 517 5.82 27.84 1.67
N LYS A 518 5.47 26.84 2.49
CA LYS A 518 6.37 26.33 3.54
C LYS A 518 7.12 25.09 3.06
N SER A 519 8.44 25.15 3.16
CA SER A 519 9.30 23.97 3.05
C SER A 519 9.27 23.24 4.39
N THR A 520 8.55 22.11 4.44
CA THR A 520 8.30 21.43 5.72
C THR A 520 9.42 20.48 6.09
N ILE A 521 9.88 20.63 7.34
CA ILE A 521 10.87 19.75 7.94
C ILE A 521 10.25 18.36 8.11
N HIS A 522 10.96 17.35 7.62
CA HIS A 522 10.52 15.96 7.69
C HIS A 522 11.69 15.03 8.00
N ARG A 523 11.40 13.88 8.61
CA ARG A 523 12.39 12.90 9.07
C ARG A 523 11.90 11.48 8.86
N VAL A 524 12.82 10.52 8.98
CA VAL A 524 12.47 9.10 9.06
C VAL A 524 12.76 8.63 10.48
N THR A 525 11.71 8.43 11.26
CA THR A 525 11.80 7.97 12.65
C THR A 525 12.02 6.45 12.70
N VAL A 526 12.30 5.91 13.89
CA VAL A 526 12.28 4.46 14.09
C VAL A 526 10.87 3.93 13.77
N PRO A 527 10.73 2.90 12.91
CA PRO A 527 9.43 2.35 12.56
C PRO A 527 8.64 1.80 13.76
N PRO A 528 7.31 1.66 13.62
CA PRO A 528 6.45 0.90 14.52
C PRO A 528 7.04 -0.49 14.80
N LYS A 529 6.92 -0.99 16.03
CA LYS A 529 7.58 -2.23 16.47
C LYS A 529 7.29 -3.42 15.56
N ASP A 530 6.06 -3.50 15.05
CA ASP A 530 5.61 -4.55 14.13
C ASP A 530 6.16 -4.40 12.70
N GLN A 531 6.93 -3.36 12.38
CA GLN A 531 7.54 -3.11 11.06
C GLN A 531 9.07 -2.99 11.10
N GLN A 532 9.70 -2.93 12.28
CA GLN A 532 11.16 -2.75 12.42
C GLN A 532 12.00 -3.86 11.79
N HIS A 533 11.40 -5.01 11.48
CA HIS A 533 12.05 -6.16 10.86
C HIS A 533 12.09 -6.12 9.33
N VAL A 534 11.59 -5.04 8.71
CA VAL A 534 11.47 -4.87 7.26
C VAL A 534 12.34 -3.70 6.79
N ASP A 535 13.04 -3.89 5.67
CA ASP A 535 13.77 -2.81 5.01
C ASP A 535 12.78 -1.81 4.39
N ARG A 536 13.05 -0.51 4.54
CA ARG A 536 12.21 0.53 3.96
C ARG A 536 12.78 0.97 2.63
N LEU A 537 12.17 0.48 1.55
CA LEU A 537 12.43 0.96 0.19
C LEU A 537 11.69 2.28 -0.07
N GLY A 538 12.31 3.15 -0.85
CA GLY A 538 11.78 4.43 -1.28
C GLY A 538 12.02 4.67 -2.76
N LEU A 539 11.02 5.26 -3.39
CA LEU A 539 11.08 5.79 -4.74
C LEU A 539 10.65 7.26 -4.64
N LEU A 540 11.51 8.16 -5.10
CA LEU A 540 11.27 9.60 -5.02
C LEU A 540 11.63 10.27 -6.34
N TYR A 541 10.96 11.38 -6.65
CA TYR A 541 11.35 12.27 -7.74
C TYR A 541 11.44 13.69 -7.20
N PHE A 542 12.60 14.31 -7.36
CA PHE A 542 12.86 15.66 -6.87
C PHE A 542 12.79 16.62 -8.04
N SER A 543 11.84 17.55 -8.00
CA SER A 543 11.73 18.61 -9.00
C SER A 543 12.43 19.88 -8.59
N ARG A 544 13.09 20.57 -9.52
CA ARG A 544 13.77 21.84 -9.28
C ARG A 544 13.52 22.82 -10.42
N PRO A 545 13.53 24.14 -10.14
CA PRO A 545 13.64 25.14 -11.19
C PRO A 545 14.92 24.93 -12.02
N HIS A 546 14.96 25.55 -13.20
CA HIS A 546 16.19 25.63 -14.01
C HIS A 546 17.36 26.17 -13.20
N ASN A 547 18.56 25.67 -13.49
CA ASN A 547 19.76 25.94 -12.68
C ASN A 547 20.07 27.43 -12.54
N ASP A 548 19.77 28.23 -13.57
CA ASP A 548 20.03 29.67 -13.67
C ASP A 548 18.94 30.54 -13.03
N VAL A 549 17.81 29.95 -12.61
CA VAL A 549 16.74 30.68 -11.92
C VAL A 549 17.29 31.25 -10.61
N LYS A 550 17.28 32.58 -10.49
CA LYS A 550 17.55 33.27 -9.23
C LYS A 550 16.39 33.05 -8.27
N LEU A 551 16.71 32.71 -7.02
CA LEU A 551 15.73 32.47 -5.96
C LEU A 551 15.19 33.78 -5.35
N THR A 552 14.86 34.74 -6.20
CA THR A 552 14.29 36.05 -5.84
C THR A 552 12.78 35.92 -5.65
N THR A 553 12.19 36.67 -4.71
CA THR A 553 10.74 36.66 -4.51
C THR A 553 10.00 37.07 -5.78
N ILE A 554 8.92 36.35 -6.10
CA ILE A 554 8.04 36.61 -7.24
C ILE A 554 7.24 37.88 -6.96
N ARG A 555 7.65 38.99 -7.58
CA ARG A 555 7.03 40.30 -7.35
C ARG A 555 5.69 40.47 -8.08
N ASP A 556 5.49 39.70 -9.13
CA ASP A 556 4.32 39.82 -10.02
C ASP A 556 3.06 39.16 -9.45
N SER A 557 3.15 38.39 -8.36
CA SER A 557 1.98 37.72 -7.76
C SER A 557 1.12 38.72 -6.97
N PRO A 558 -0.13 38.97 -7.37
CA PRO A 558 -1.03 39.83 -6.61
C PRO A 558 -1.31 39.29 -5.20
N VAL A 559 -1.36 37.97 -5.03
CA VAL A 559 -1.58 37.31 -3.74
C VAL A 559 -0.42 37.59 -2.78
N LEU A 560 0.82 37.41 -3.23
CA LEU A 560 1.99 37.65 -2.40
C LEU A 560 2.09 39.12 -1.97
N GLN A 561 1.80 40.04 -2.88
CA GLN A 561 1.77 41.48 -2.57
C GLN A 561 0.68 41.81 -1.57
N ARG A 562 -0.55 41.31 -1.79
CA ARG A 562 -1.71 41.53 -0.93
C ARG A 562 -1.50 41.00 0.48
N ASP A 563 -0.85 39.84 0.61
CA ASP A 563 -0.63 39.17 1.88
C ASP A 563 0.70 39.58 2.56
N GLY A 564 1.51 40.46 1.94
CA GLY A 564 2.73 41.04 2.51
C GLY A 564 3.99 40.16 2.41
N TYR A 565 4.03 39.20 1.48
CA TYR A 565 5.15 38.28 1.24
C TYR A 565 6.03 38.80 0.10
N THR A 566 6.78 39.88 0.36
CA THR A 566 7.46 40.66 -0.69
C THR A 566 8.98 40.48 -0.77
N GLU A 567 9.61 39.98 0.29
CA GLU A 567 11.05 39.75 0.35
C GLU A 567 11.40 38.48 1.14
N ASN A 568 12.26 37.63 0.56
CA ASN A 568 12.75 36.43 1.22
C ASN A 568 14.02 36.69 2.05
N GLU A 569 14.52 35.66 2.73
CA GLU A 569 15.66 35.78 3.66
C GLU A 569 16.96 36.19 2.97
N PHE A 570 17.20 35.74 1.74
CA PHE A 570 18.38 36.16 0.97
C PHE A 570 18.30 37.65 0.62
N GLU A 571 17.15 38.13 0.15
CA GLU A 571 16.92 39.54 -0.18
C GLU A 571 17.10 40.43 1.05
N LYS A 572 16.52 40.04 2.20
CA LYS A 572 16.64 40.78 3.47
C LYS A 572 18.07 40.85 4.00
N SER A 573 18.92 39.89 3.63
CA SER A 573 20.30 39.84 4.11
C SER A 573 21.21 40.90 3.47
N GLY A 574 20.80 41.50 2.34
CA GLY A 574 21.63 42.41 1.55
C GLY A 574 22.74 41.73 0.72
N ASN A 575 22.83 40.39 0.76
CA ASN A 575 23.76 39.62 -0.07
C ASN A 575 23.15 39.30 -1.45
N PRO A 576 23.96 38.96 -2.47
CA PRO A 576 23.46 38.47 -3.74
C PRO A 576 22.56 37.23 -3.55
N VAL A 577 21.36 37.28 -4.13
CA VAL A 577 20.43 36.15 -4.12
C VAL A 577 21.00 35.02 -5.01
N PRO A 578 21.12 33.79 -4.51
CA PRO A 578 21.70 32.70 -5.26
C PRO A 578 20.78 32.19 -6.36
N THR A 579 21.39 31.55 -7.35
CA THR A 579 20.71 30.69 -8.33
C THR A 579 20.31 29.35 -7.71
N MET A 580 19.42 28.63 -8.38
CA MET A 580 19.02 27.28 -7.98
C MET A 580 20.20 26.30 -7.94
N GLU A 581 21.17 26.44 -8.85
CA GLU A 581 22.39 25.63 -8.87
C GLU A 581 23.27 25.88 -7.65
N GLU A 582 23.58 27.15 -7.36
CA GLU A 582 24.40 27.56 -6.20
C GLU A 582 23.76 27.09 -4.89
N TRP A 583 22.45 27.29 -4.74
CA TRP A 583 21.69 26.79 -3.59
C TRP A 583 21.77 25.26 -3.48
N THR A 584 21.56 24.56 -4.59
CA THR A 584 21.53 23.09 -4.60
C THR A 584 22.85 22.53 -4.11
N PHE A 585 23.97 22.94 -4.69
CA PHE A 585 25.27 22.38 -4.35
C PHE A 585 25.74 22.81 -2.96
N ALA A 586 25.47 24.04 -2.52
CA ALA A 586 25.80 24.51 -1.18
C ALA A 586 25.06 23.71 -0.10
N LYS A 587 23.73 23.57 -0.22
CA LYS A 587 22.94 22.79 0.74
C LYS A 587 23.24 21.30 0.64
N GLN A 588 23.48 20.77 -0.56
CA GLN A 588 23.79 19.35 -0.73
C GLN A 588 25.13 18.97 -0.09
N LYS A 589 26.15 19.83 -0.20
CA LYS A 589 27.44 19.68 0.49
C LYS A 589 27.23 19.64 2.01
N TRP A 590 26.47 20.58 2.57
CA TRP A 590 26.11 20.55 4.01
C TRP A 590 25.20 19.37 4.39
N GLN A 591 24.41 18.80 3.50
CA GLN A 591 23.66 17.59 3.86
C GLN A 591 24.55 16.34 3.82
N ARG A 592 25.52 16.23 2.90
CA ARG A 592 26.16 14.93 2.58
C ARG A 592 27.61 14.77 3.01
N THR A 593 28.27 15.81 3.50
CA THR A 593 29.67 15.73 3.93
C THR A 593 29.83 14.77 5.11
N LYS A 594 30.68 13.73 4.96
CA LYS A 594 30.93 12.71 6.01
C LYS A 594 31.39 13.29 7.35
N ALA A 595 32.21 14.34 7.31
CA ALA A 595 32.86 14.93 8.48
C ALA A 595 31.97 15.93 9.24
N GLY A 596 30.84 16.33 8.66
CA GLY A 596 29.97 17.35 9.22
C GLY A 596 29.22 16.89 10.46
N SER A 597 28.67 15.68 10.45
CA SER A 597 27.85 15.12 11.53
C SER A 597 28.61 14.81 12.84
N LEU A 598 29.85 15.28 12.98
CA LEU A 598 30.73 15.09 14.14
C LEU A 598 31.13 16.41 14.82
N LYS A 599 30.77 17.55 14.24
CA LYS A 599 31.17 18.88 14.74
C LYS A 599 29.95 19.64 15.25
N LYS A 600 30.02 20.17 16.47
CA LYS A 600 28.93 20.98 17.07
C LYS A 600 28.50 22.14 16.17
N ASP A 601 29.43 22.80 15.50
CA ASP A 601 29.17 23.92 14.59
C ASP A 601 28.52 23.51 13.25
N TYR A 602 28.44 22.20 12.96
CA TYR A 602 27.71 21.72 11.79
C TYR A 602 26.21 21.58 12.05
N ALA A 603 25.83 21.40 13.32
CA ALA A 603 24.43 21.34 13.72
C ALA A 603 23.69 22.66 13.47
N THR A 604 24.42 23.78 13.35
CA THR A 604 23.93 25.10 12.93
C THR A 604 24.95 25.76 12.02
N ALA A 605 24.68 25.90 10.72
CA ALA A 605 25.65 26.39 9.75
C ALA A 605 25.06 27.45 8.82
N THR A 606 25.88 28.44 8.47
CA THR A 606 25.60 29.33 7.33
C THR A 606 25.87 28.54 6.05
N ILE A 607 24.82 28.25 5.28
CA ILE A 607 24.91 27.47 4.03
C ILE A 607 25.39 28.36 2.89
N LEU A 608 24.77 29.53 2.79
CA LEU A 608 25.12 30.63 1.91
C LEU A 608 24.96 31.94 2.68
N PRO A 609 25.64 33.03 2.29
CA PRO A 609 25.44 34.34 2.91
C PRO A 609 23.95 34.70 2.97
N GLY A 610 23.46 35.02 4.17
CA GLY A 610 22.05 35.34 4.39
C GLY A 610 21.13 34.16 4.75
N PHE A 611 21.62 32.91 4.72
CA PHE A 611 20.83 31.74 5.11
C PHE A 611 21.57 30.84 6.09
N ASN A 612 20.94 30.63 7.24
CA ASN A 612 21.41 29.72 8.29
C ASN A 612 20.47 28.52 8.39
N GLU A 613 21.06 27.33 8.48
CA GLU A 613 20.33 26.06 8.62
C GLU A 613 20.75 25.35 9.90
N LYS A 614 19.90 24.43 10.36
CA LYS A 614 20.24 23.55 11.47
C LYS A 614 19.76 22.12 11.30
N ILE A 615 20.33 21.20 12.06
CA ILE A 615 19.85 19.83 12.18
C ILE A 615 18.62 19.80 13.10
N TYR A 616 17.57 19.10 12.67
CA TYR A 616 16.35 18.93 13.46
C TYR A 616 16.30 17.51 14.03
N ALA A 617 16.37 17.40 15.36
CA ALA A 617 16.33 16.11 16.06
C ALA A 617 14.94 15.47 16.07
#